data_AF-A0A441TN70-F1
#
_entry.id   AF-A0A441TN70-F1
#
_cell.length_a   1.000
_cell.length_b   1.000
_cell.length_c   1.000
_cell.angle_alpha   90.00
_cell.angle_beta   90.00
_cell.angle_gamma   90.00
#
_symmetry.space_group_name_H-M   'P 1'
#
loop_
_entity.id
_entity.type
_entity.pdbx_description
1 polymer ?
#
loop_
_entity_poly.entity_id
_entity_poly.type
_entity_poly.pdbx_seq_one_letter_code
_entity_poly.pdbx_strand_id
1 'polypeptide(L)'
;YLTEAELGEARQRIEPLVRAAQSSLDRLYLAVGGVGCCVLLADRNGVPVERRGAPVDDETFHSWGLWTGSVWNEESQGTNGIGTC
;
A
#
# COMPACT_ATOMS: atom_id res chain seq x y z
N TYR A 1 -8.46 4.29 9.16
CA TYR A 1 -7.79 4.95 8.03
C TYR A 1 -7.18 6.24 8.53
N LEU A 2 -6.01 6.60 8.00
CA LEU A 2 -5.44 7.93 8.16
C LEU A 2 -6.30 8.97 7.46
N THR A 3 -6.28 10.19 7.98
CA THR A 3 -6.71 11.38 7.25
C THR A 3 -5.78 11.67 6.08
N GLU A 4 -6.23 12.49 5.13
CA GLU A 4 -5.39 12.90 3.98
C GLU A 4 -4.09 13.59 4.42
N ALA A 5 -4.15 14.40 5.49
CA ALA A 5 -2.99 15.07 6.04
C ALA A 5 -1.97 14.07 6.60
N GLU A 6 -2.42 13.12 7.42
CA GLU A 6 -1.56 12.07 8.00
C GLU A 6 -0.98 11.15 6.93
N LEU A 7 -1.75 10.82 5.88
CA LEU A 7 -1.25 10.07 4.72
C LEU A 7 -0.20 10.86 3.94
N GLY A 8 -0.42 12.16 3.75
CA GLY A 8 0.54 13.08 3.14
C GLY A 8 1.87 13.10 3.89
N GLU A 9 1.82 13.22 5.22
CA GLU A 9 2.99 13.15 6.09
C GLU A 9 3.68 11.79 6.01
N ALA A 10 2.91 10.69 6.01
CA ALA A 10 3.45 9.34 5.88
C ALA A 10 4.22 9.15 4.57
N ARG A 11 3.64 9.60 3.45
CA ARG A 11 4.32 9.58 2.16
C ARG A 11 5.55 10.47 2.14
N GLN A 12 5.49 11.65 2.76
CA GLN A 12 6.62 12.59 2.80
C GLN A 12 7.82 12.01 3.58
N ARG A 13 7.58 11.29 4.69
CA ARG A 13 8.66 10.67 5.49
C ARG A 13 9.52 9.68 4.69
N ILE A 14 8.96 9.05 3.65
CA ILE A 14 9.65 8.05 2.82
C ILE A 14 9.68 8.44 1.33
N GLU A 15 9.54 9.74 1.03
CA GLU A 15 9.46 10.25 -0.34
C GLU A 15 10.62 9.81 -1.25
N PRO A 16 11.90 9.80 -0.82
CA PRO A 16 12.99 9.32 -1.66
C PRO A 16 12.83 7.84 -2.06
N LEU A 17 12.34 7.00 -1.13
CA LEU A 17 12.08 5.59 -1.39
C LEU A 17 10.89 5.42 -2.35
N VAL A 18 9.81 6.16 -2.13
CA VAL A 18 8.64 6.16 -3.02
C VAL A 18 9.03 6.52 -4.45
N ARG A 19 9.88 7.54 -4.63
CA ARG A 19 10.40 7.94 -5.94
C ARG A 19 11.27 6.85 -6.56
N ALA A 20 12.19 6.26 -5.81
CA ALA A 20 13.07 5.21 -6.30
C ALA A 20 12.31 3.92 -6.68
N ALA A 21 11.21 3.63 -5.97
CA ALA A 21 10.44 2.40 -6.13
C ALA A 21 9.46 2.40 -7.31
N GLN A 22 9.11 3.55 -7.90
CA GLN A 22 8.05 3.66 -8.93
C GLN A 22 8.21 2.62 -10.05
N SER A 23 9.39 2.55 -10.68
CA SER A 23 9.61 1.62 -11.79
C SER A 23 9.54 0.14 -11.37
N SER A 24 9.94 -0.17 -10.14
CA SER A 24 9.85 -1.53 -9.59
C SER A 24 8.40 -1.91 -9.29
N LEU A 25 7.61 -1.00 -8.72
CA LEU A 25 6.19 -1.19 -8.45
C LEU A 25 5.41 -1.42 -9.76
N ASP A 26 5.71 -0.64 -10.79
CA ASP A 26 5.07 -0.79 -12.10
C ASP A 26 5.43 -2.13 -12.75
N ARG A 27 6.70 -2.56 -12.69
CA ARG A 27 7.13 -3.87 -13.20
C ARG A 27 6.52 -5.04 -12.45
N LEU A 28 6.43 -4.95 -11.12
CA LEU A 28 5.75 -5.95 -10.30
C LEU A 28 4.28 -6.06 -10.70
N TYR A 29 3.60 -4.92 -10.85
CA TYR A 29 2.22 -4.91 -11.27
C TYR A 29 2.02 -5.47 -12.69
N LEU A 30 2.93 -5.24 -13.63
CA LEU A 30 2.88 -5.89 -14.95
C LEU A 30 2.95 -7.41 -14.86
N ALA A 31 3.65 -7.96 -13.86
CA ALA A 31 3.78 -9.40 -13.66
C ALA A 31 2.55 -10.04 -12.98
N VAL A 32 1.87 -9.33 -12.07
CA VAL A 32 0.82 -9.91 -11.22
C VAL A 32 -0.58 -9.31 -11.42
N GLY A 33 -0.69 -8.16 -12.08
CA GLY A 33 -1.97 -7.47 -12.25
C GLY A 33 -2.97 -8.25 -13.10
N GLY A 34 -2.48 -9.01 -14.09
CA GLY A 34 -3.32 -9.87 -14.93
C GLY A 34 -3.96 -11.05 -14.21
N VAL A 35 -3.54 -11.36 -12.98
CA VAL A 35 -4.12 -12.43 -12.14
C VAL A 35 -4.90 -11.88 -10.94
N GLY A 36 -5.28 -10.60 -10.96
CA GLY A 36 -6.13 -9.99 -9.93
C GLY A 36 -5.38 -9.62 -8.65
N CYS A 37 -4.07 -9.35 -8.71
CA CYS A 37 -3.29 -8.91 -7.56
C CYS A 37 -3.08 -7.38 -7.56
N CYS A 38 -3.06 -6.80 -6.37
CA CYS A 38 -2.55 -5.45 -6.14
C CYS A 38 -1.10 -5.48 -5.62
N VAL A 39 -0.38 -4.39 -5.83
CA VAL A 39 0.95 -4.15 -5.26
C VAL A 39 0.85 -2.95 -4.34
N LEU A 40 1.35 -3.08 -3.12
CA LEU A 40 1.38 -2.03 -2.10
C LEU A 40 2.83 -1.73 -1.71
N LEU A 41 3.13 -0.45 -1.49
CA LEU A 41 4.31 -0.03 -0.75
C LEU A 41 3.84 0.58 0.57
N ALA A 42 4.23 -0.02 1.68
CA ALA A 42 3.90 0.46 3.02
C ALA A 42 5.09 1.15 3.69
N ASP A 43 4.80 2.14 4.53
CA ASP A 43 5.78 2.72 5.44
C ASP A 43 6.06 1.78 6.62
N ARG A 44 7.05 2.14 7.45
CA ARG A 44 7.46 1.36 8.62
C ARG A 44 6.37 1.13 9.68
N ASN A 45 5.25 1.86 9.62
CA ASN A 45 4.13 1.70 10.55
C ASN A 45 3.03 0.80 9.97
N GLY A 46 3.30 0.11 8.85
CA GLY A 46 2.32 -0.71 8.16
C GLY A 46 1.25 0.10 7.45
N VAL A 47 1.55 1.31 7.00
CA VAL A 47 0.59 2.14 6.23
C VAL A 47 0.95 2.10 4.75
N PRO A 48 0.10 1.54 3.87
CA PRO A 48 0.28 1.67 2.43
C PRO A 48 0.26 3.15 2.00
N VAL A 49 1.32 3.59 1.33
CA VAL A 49 1.49 4.96 0.81
C VAL A 49 1.42 5.03 -0.71
N GLU A 50 1.65 3.92 -1.40
CA GLU A 50 1.49 3.77 -2.85
C GLU A 50 0.80 2.44 -3.15
N ARG A 51 0.01 2.42 -4.25
CA ARG A 51 -0.58 1.19 -4.77
C ARG A 51 -0.58 1.11 -6.28
N ARG A 52 -0.64 -0.13 -6.78
CA ARG A 52 -1.08 -0.49 -8.15
C ARG A 52 -2.10 -1.61 -8.08
N GLY A 53 -3.13 -1.56 -8.91
CA GLY A 53 -4.22 -2.55 -8.93
C GLY A 53 -5.21 -2.20 -10.02
N ALA A 54 -5.98 -3.20 -10.48
CA ALA A 54 -6.94 -3.00 -11.55
C ALA A 54 -8.19 -2.28 -11.02
N PRO A 55 -8.73 -1.26 -11.72
CA PRO A 55 -9.91 -0.53 -11.27
C PRO A 55 -11.15 -1.40 -11.02
N VAL A 56 -11.27 -2.54 -11.71
CA VAL A 56 -12.36 -3.50 -11.52
C VAL A 56 -12.36 -4.13 -10.13
N ASP A 57 -11.19 -4.21 -9.48
CA ASP A 57 -11.01 -4.82 -8.17
C ASP A 57 -10.99 -3.77 -7.04
N ASP A 58 -11.11 -2.47 -7.36
CA ASP A 58 -10.93 -1.38 -6.40
C ASP A 58 -11.89 -1.46 -5.21
N GLU A 59 -13.17 -1.80 -5.45
CA GLU A 59 -14.16 -1.97 -4.38
C GLU A 59 -13.76 -3.12 -3.43
N THR A 60 -13.36 -4.25 -3.99
CA THR A 60 -12.89 -5.41 -3.21
C THR A 60 -11.64 -5.07 -2.41
N PHE A 61 -10.63 -4.48 -3.05
CA PHE A 61 -9.39 -4.08 -2.36
C PHE A 61 -9.63 -3.03 -1.28
N HIS A 62 -10.52 -2.07 -1.52
CA HIS A 62 -10.88 -1.09 -0.51
C HIS A 62 -11.58 -1.73 0.69
N SER A 63 -12.50 -2.67 0.45
CA SER A 63 -13.19 -3.42 1.50
C SER A 63 -12.25 -4.28 2.35
N TRP A 64 -11.17 -4.80 1.74
CA TRP A 64 -10.15 -5.59 2.43
C TRP A 64 -9.06 -4.75 3.11
N GLY A 65 -9.13 -3.42 2.99
CA GLY A 65 -8.10 -2.54 3.53
C GLY A 65 -6.81 -2.52 2.71
N LEU A 66 -6.79 -3.03 1.49
CA LEU A 66 -5.64 -2.98 0.57
C LEU A 66 -5.60 -1.63 -0.17
N TRP A 67 -5.65 -0.55 0.60
CA TRP A 67 -5.79 0.81 0.09
C TRP A 67 -4.88 1.78 0.83
N THR A 68 -4.48 2.87 0.18
CA THR A 68 -3.60 3.86 0.81
C THR A 68 -4.24 4.45 2.06
N GLY A 69 -3.46 4.60 3.13
CA GLY A 69 -3.92 5.12 4.42
C GLY A 69 -4.63 4.10 5.33
N SER A 70 -4.82 2.85 4.90
CA SER A 70 -5.19 1.76 5.82
C SER A 70 -4.07 1.50 6.83
N VAL A 71 -4.38 1.11 8.06
CA VAL A 71 -3.37 0.83 9.09
C VAL A 71 -3.26 -0.68 9.29
N TRP A 72 -2.08 -1.23 8.96
CA TRP A 72 -1.78 -2.67 9.04
C TRP A 72 -0.78 -3.04 10.13
N ASN A 73 -0.56 -2.19 11.12
CA ASN A 73 0.28 -2.58 12.25
C ASN A 73 -0.24 -3.87 12.90
N GLU A 74 0.71 -4.70 13.36
CA GLU A 74 0.38 -6.02 13.90
C GLU A 74 -0.52 -5.94 15.15
N GLU A 75 -0.44 -4.84 15.91
CA GLU A 75 -1.33 -4.59 17.05
C GLU A 75 -2.81 -4.48 16.65
N SER A 76 -3.11 -3.88 15.49
CA SER A 76 -4.48 -3.66 15.01
C SER A 76 -5.01 -4.79 14.13
N GLN A 77 -4.14 -5.44 13.36
CA GLN A 77 -4.54 -6.44 12.36
C GLN A 77 -4.12 -7.88 12.70
N GLY A 78 -3.37 -8.09 13.78
CA GLY A 78 -2.67 -9.34 14.02
C GLY A 78 -1.56 -9.58 12.99
N THR A 79 -1.00 -10.79 13.00
CA THR A 79 0.13 -11.17 12.13
C THR A 79 -0.27 -11.08 10.65
N ASN A 80 0.38 -10.19 9.92
CA ASN A 80 0.13 -9.91 8.50
C ASN A 80 1.43 -9.58 7.78
N GLY A 81 1.44 -9.57 6.45
CA GLY A 81 2.66 -9.31 5.65
C GLY A 81 2.94 -7.84 5.31
N ILE A 82 2.11 -6.89 5.76
CA ILE A 82 2.20 -5.46 5.40
C ILE A 82 2.83 -4.63 6.51
N GLY A 83 2.43 -4.86 7.77
CA GLY A 83 2.93 -4.16 8.94
C GLY A 83 3.73 -5.05 9.88
N THR A 84 4.53 -5.98 9.33
CA THR A 84 5.47 -6.77 10.13
C THR A 84 6.50 -5.86 10.78
N CYS A 85 6.75 -6.11 12.06
CA CYS A 85 7.70 -5.42 12.93
C CYS A 85 9.13 -5.26 12.37
#